data_AF-F8QDF0-F1
#
_entry.id   AF-F8QDF0-F1
#
_cell.length_a   1.000
_cell.length_b   1.000
_cell.length_c   1.000
_cell.angle_alpha   90.00
_cell.angle_beta   90.00
_cell.angle_gamma   90.00
#
_symmetry.space_group_name_H-M   'P 1'
#
loop_
_entity.id
_entity.type
_entity.pdbx_description
1 polymer ?
#
loop_
_entity_poly.entity_id
_entity_poly.type
_entity_poly.pdbx_seq_one_letter_code
_entity_poly.pdbx_strand_id
1 'polypeptide(L)'
;IWEKLAIVHVSKKPGMRFNAYDDFFSIRKKEDKSLQSLMTRIDEGMHQIQNLRPTGFSLSELDDELTCMAMIRALPDQYAHFTSSLLGLGTLDKTQLRDAFLAKECDFCGLLGHTQNKCHRYIASRQQAVEGAKNRYKCGNKAQAGSSNSQNTSQQPKSSPNNANSSTVVTESAGNA
;
A
#
# COMPACT_ATOMS: atom_id res chain seq x y z
N ILE A 1 -16.44 -40.28 -18.99
CA ILE A 1 -16.07 -40.08 -17.56
C ILE A 1 -14.79 -39.23 -17.42
N TRP A 2 -13.73 -39.53 -18.19
CA TRP A 2 -12.48 -38.77 -18.24
C TRP A 2 -12.61 -37.31 -18.71
N GLU A 3 -13.56 -37.05 -19.61
CA GLU A 3 -13.79 -35.70 -20.16
C GLU A 3 -14.35 -34.72 -19.12
N LYS A 4 -15.22 -35.18 -18.22
CA LYS A 4 -15.71 -34.38 -17.09
C LYS A 4 -14.61 -34.14 -16.05
N LEU A 5 -13.68 -35.08 -15.88
CA LEU A 5 -12.51 -34.90 -15.01
C LEU A 5 -11.51 -33.90 -15.60
N ALA A 6 -11.28 -33.91 -16.92
CA ALA A 6 -10.43 -32.93 -17.58
C ALA A 6 -10.96 -31.50 -17.44
N ILE A 7 -12.29 -31.33 -17.53
CA ILE A 7 -12.97 -30.03 -17.32
C ILE A 7 -12.80 -29.54 -15.86
N VAL A 8 -12.82 -30.45 -14.88
CA VAL A 8 -12.72 -30.11 -13.45
C VAL A 8 -11.27 -29.97 -12.98
N HIS A 9 -10.33 -30.73 -13.56
CA HIS A 9 -8.94 -30.84 -13.08
C HIS A 9 -7.93 -30.04 -13.91
N VAL A 10 -8.17 -29.83 -15.21
CA VAL A 10 -7.40 -28.88 -16.02
C VAL A 10 -8.21 -27.59 -16.08
N SER A 11 -8.26 -26.87 -14.96
CA SER A 11 -8.81 -25.53 -14.99
C SER A 11 -7.89 -24.67 -15.87
N LYS A 12 -8.25 -24.49 -17.14
CA LYS A 12 -7.60 -23.61 -18.12
C LYS A 12 -7.82 -22.14 -17.76
N LYS A 13 -7.69 -21.82 -16.47
CA LYS A 13 -7.87 -20.49 -15.92
C LYS A 13 -6.74 -19.61 -16.46
N PRO A 14 -7.04 -18.39 -16.94
CA PRO A 14 -6.04 -17.44 -17.40
C PRO A 14 -4.83 -17.30 -16.45
N GLY A 15 -5.05 -17.26 -15.12
CA GLY A 15 -3.96 -17.17 -14.15
C GLY A 15 -2.91 -18.31 -14.24
N MET A 16 -3.33 -19.53 -14.57
CA MET A 16 -2.40 -20.65 -14.77
C MET A 16 -1.55 -20.47 -16.03
N ARG A 17 -2.08 -19.84 -17.07
CA ARG A 17 -1.34 -19.53 -18.30
C ARG A 17 -0.31 -18.42 -18.05
N PHE A 18 -0.68 -17.38 -17.31
CA PHE A 18 0.25 -16.30 -16.94
C PHE A 18 1.45 -16.84 -16.15
N ASN A 19 1.22 -17.72 -15.18
CA ASN A 19 2.31 -18.38 -14.45
C ASN A 19 3.17 -19.24 -15.40
N ALA A 20 2.56 -20.01 -16.31
CA ALA A 20 3.30 -20.79 -17.29
C ALA A 20 4.16 -19.93 -18.23
N TYR A 21 3.66 -18.76 -18.65
CA TYR A 21 4.47 -17.80 -19.42
C TYR A 21 5.61 -17.22 -18.58
N ASP A 22 5.36 -16.86 -17.32
CA ASP A 22 6.40 -16.31 -16.45
C ASP A 22 7.51 -17.34 -16.17
N ASP A 23 7.15 -18.59 -15.91
CA ASP A 23 8.07 -19.71 -15.78
C ASP A 23 8.87 -19.93 -17.07
N PHE A 24 8.20 -19.90 -18.23
CA PHE A 24 8.82 -20.07 -19.55
C PHE A 24 9.87 -18.98 -19.83
N PHE A 25 9.53 -17.70 -19.61
CA PHE A 25 10.47 -16.60 -19.80
C PHE A 25 11.56 -16.52 -18.73
N SER A 26 11.37 -17.20 -17.60
CA SER A 26 12.38 -17.34 -16.54
C SER A 26 13.38 -18.47 -16.81
N ILE A 27 13.18 -19.29 -17.84
CA ILE A 27 14.11 -20.35 -18.21
C ILE A 27 15.47 -19.74 -18.61
N ARG A 28 16.49 -20.04 -17.81
CA ARG A 28 17.89 -19.74 -18.13
C ARG A 28 18.76 -21.00 -18.18
N LYS A 29 19.87 -20.91 -18.91
CA LYS A 29 20.93 -21.94 -18.87
C LYS A 29 21.53 -21.96 -17.47
N LYS A 30 21.64 -23.14 -16.88
CA LYS A 30 22.39 -23.35 -15.63
C LYS A 30 23.84 -23.74 -15.96
N GLU A 31 24.77 -23.46 -15.05
CA GLU A 31 26.20 -23.72 -15.25
C GLU A 31 26.50 -25.22 -15.38
N ASP A 32 25.78 -26.03 -14.61
CA ASP A 32 25.89 -27.50 -14.48
C ASP A 32 25.12 -28.29 -15.55
N LYS A 33 24.33 -27.62 -16.41
CA LYS A 33 23.44 -28.29 -17.37
C LYS A 33 23.89 -28.15 -18.82
N SER A 34 23.70 -29.24 -19.57
CA SER A 34 23.94 -29.26 -21.02
C SER A 34 22.94 -28.38 -21.78
N LEU A 35 23.33 -27.95 -22.98
CA LEU A 35 22.45 -27.22 -23.89
C LEU A 35 21.23 -28.05 -24.30
N GLN A 36 21.37 -29.36 -24.41
CA GLN A 36 20.24 -30.25 -24.70
C GLN A 36 19.21 -30.24 -23.58
N SER A 37 19.65 -30.26 -22.31
CA SER A 37 18.74 -30.13 -21.16
C SER A 37 18.05 -28.76 -21.12
N LEU A 38 18.69 -27.70 -21.61
CA LEU A 38 18.04 -26.40 -21.78
C LEU A 38 16.96 -26.45 -22.88
N MET A 39 17.27 -27.01 -24.05
CA MET A 39 16.33 -27.15 -25.16
C MET A 39 15.08 -27.92 -24.73
N THR A 40 15.24 -29.08 -24.08
CA THR A 40 14.11 -29.88 -23.57
C THR A 40 13.24 -29.10 -22.59
N ARG A 41 13.81 -28.24 -21.73
CA ARG A 41 13.01 -27.41 -20.82
C ARG A 41 12.21 -26.33 -21.55
N ILE A 42 12.77 -25.77 -22.62
CA ILE A 42 12.07 -24.79 -23.47
C ILE A 42 10.90 -25.49 -24.18
N ASP A 43 11.14 -26.66 -24.77
CA ASP A 43 10.09 -27.44 -25.44
C ASP A 43 8.97 -27.83 -24.47
N GLU A 44 9.32 -28.32 -23.28
CA GLU A 44 8.37 -28.67 -22.22
C GLU A 44 7.56 -27.45 -21.75
N GLY A 45 8.21 -26.30 -21.52
CA GLY A 45 7.51 -25.07 -21.13
C GLY A 45 6.52 -24.59 -22.20
N MET A 46 6.89 -24.69 -23.48
CA MET A 46 5.97 -24.36 -24.58
C MET A 46 4.79 -25.35 -24.64
N HIS A 47 5.04 -26.64 -24.47
CA HIS A 47 3.98 -27.65 -24.41
C HIS A 47 3.01 -27.39 -23.25
N GLN A 48 3.50 -26.97 -22.08
CA GLN A 48 2.65 -26.61 -20.96
C GLN A 48 1.74 -25.42 -21.28
N ILE A 49 2.28 -24.36 -21.91
CA ILE A 49 1.48 -23.22 -22.36
C ILE A 49 0.40 -23.68 -23.35
N GLN A 50 0.75 -24.52 -24.32
CA GLN A 50 -0.20 -25.05 -25.31
C GLN A 50 -1.31 -25.88 -24.67
N ASN A 51 -0.98 -26.74 -23.69
CA ASN A 51 -1.95 -27.58 -22.98
C ASN A 51 -2.99 -26.75 -22.20
N LEU A 52 -2.60 -25.56 -21.73
CA LEU A 52 -3.47 -24.65 -20.99
C LEU A 52 -4.35 -23.78 -21.89
N ARG A 53 -4.15 -23.77 -23.21
CA ARG A 53 -4.96 -22.95 -24.15
C ARG A 53 -6.40 -23.48 -24.27
N PRO A 54 -7.42 -22.60 -24.22
CA PRO A 54 -8.80 -22.98 -24.52
C PRO A 54 -8.98 -23.52 -25.94
N THR A 55 -10.02 -24.32 -26.15
CA THR A 55 -10.43 -24.74 -27.50
C THR A 55 -10.94 -23.52 -28.26
N GLY A 56 -10.35 -23.21 -29.42
CA GLY A 56 -10.69 -22.03 -30.21
C GLY A 56 -9.84 -20.78 -29.92
N PHE A 57 -8.74 -20.92 -29.18
CA PHE A 57 -7.81 -19.83 -28.91
C PHE A 57 -7.25 -19.21 -30.20
N SER A 58 -7.55 -17.94 -30.40
CA SER A 58 -7.19 -17.14 -31.57
C SER A 58 -5.85 -16.45 -31.40
N LEU A 59 -5.24 -16.03 -32.52
CA LEU A 59 -4.02 -15.21 -32.49
C LEU A 59 -4.25 -13.85 -31.80
N SER A 60 -5.45 -13.27 -31.90
CA SER A 60 -5.76 -12.02 -31.20
C SER A 60 -5.70 -12.18 -29.67
N GLU A 61 -6.21 -13.31 -29.15
CA GLU A 61 -6.12 -13.60 -27.71
C GLU A 61 -4.67 -13.84 -27.27
N LEU A 62 -3.84 -14.42 -28.14
CA LEU A 62 -2.41 -14.54 -27.91
C LEU A 62 -1.73 -13.17 -27.82
N ASP A 63 -2.02 -12.26 -28.75
CA ASP A 63 -1.47 -10.90 -28.75
C ASP A 63 -1.89 -10.11 -27.49
N ASP A 64 -3.12 -10.31 -27.03
CA ASP A 64 -3.62 -9.72 -25.80
C ASP A 64 -2.91 -10.29 -24.55
N GLU A 65 -2.72 -11.61 -24.47
CA GLU A 65 -1.96 -12.25 -23.38
C GLU A 65 -0.50 -11.80 -23.37
N LEU A 66 0.16 -11.72 -24.53
CA LEU A 66 1.53 -11.23 -24.65
C LEU A 66 1.64 -9.75 -24.24
N THR A 67 0.65 -8.93 -24.61
CA THR A 67 0.58 -7.53 -24.16
C THR A 67 0.50 -7.47 -22.63
N CYS A 68 -0.35 -8.30 -22.02
CA CYS A 68 -0.49 -8.36 -20.56
C CYS A 68 0.81 -8.81 -19.88
N MET A 69 1.49 -9.82 -20.41
CA MET A 69 2.79 -10.28 -19.92
C MET A 69 3.84 -9.17 -19.98
N ALA A 70 3.92 -8.44 -21.09
CA ALA A 70 4.84 -7.32 -21.25
C ALA A 70 4.57 -6.22 -20.23
N MET A 71 3.29 -5.88 -20.00
CA MET A 71 2.90 -4.90 -18.98
C MET A 71 3.34 -5.33 -17.57
N ILE A 72 3.07 -6.57 -17.17
CA ILE A 72 3.43 -7.09 -15.84
C ILE A 72 4.95 -7.12 -15.66
N ARG A 73 5.71 -7.56 -16.67
CA ARG A 73 7.18 -7.68 -16.61
C ARG A 73 7.93 -6.35 -16.74
N ALA A 74 7.27 -5.31 -17.26
CA ALA A 74 7.84 -3.95 -17.33
C ALA A 74 7.83 -3.25 -15.96
N LEU A 75 7.10 -3.78 -14.97
CA LEU A 75 7.02 -3.19 -13.65
C LEU A 75 8.30 -3.47 -12.84
N PRO A 76 8.93 -2.45 -12.22
CA PRO A 76 10.07 -2.64 -11.33
C PRO A 76 9.67 -3.34 -10.03
N ASP A 77 10.66 -3.90 -9.32
CA ASP A 77 10.47 -4.69 -8.09
C ASP A 77 9.68 -3.98 -6.98
N GLN A 78 9.66 -2.63 -6.97
CA GLN A 78 8.83 -1.86 -6.05
C GLN A 78 7.32 -2.16 -6.18
N TYR A 79 6.90 -2.67 -7.34
CA TYR A 79 5.53 -3.12 -7.62
C TYR A 79 5.35 -4.63 -7.45
N ALA A 80 6.28 -5.36 -6.81
CA ALA A 80 6.20 -6.83 -6.64
C ALA A 80 4.90 -7.31 -5.97
N HIS A 81 4.36 -6.52 -5.03
CA HIS A 81 3.06 -6.83 -4.42
C HIS A 81 1.90 -6.68 -5.41
N PHE A 82 1.98 -5.70 -6.30
CA PHE A 82 0.98 -5.47 -7.33
C PHE A 82 1.06 -6.55 -8.41
N THR A 83 2.25 -6.89 -8.90
CA THR A 83 2.45 -7.99 -9.87
C THR A 83 1.99 -9.32 -9.31
N SER A 84 2.32 -9.64 -8.05
CA SER A 84 1.84 -10.85 -7.37
C SER A 84 0.31 -10.86 -7.24
N SER A 85 -0.30 -9.72 -6.93
CA SER A 85 -1.76 -9.59 -6.85
C SER A 85 -2.42 -9.81 -8.21
N LEU A 86 -1.83 -9.27 -9.28
CA LEU A 86 -2.30 -9.44 -10.64
C LEU A 86 -2.22 -10.90 -11.09
N LEU A 87 -1.08 -11.57 -10.87
CA LEU A 87 -0.90 -12.99 -11.21
C LEU A 87 -1.82 -13.93 -10.41
N GLY A 88 -2.24 -13.51 -9.21
CA GLY A 88 -3.23 -14.20 -8.39
C GLY A 88 -4.67 -14.07 -8.87
N LEU A 89 -4.99 -13.11 -9.76
CA LEU A 89 -6.33 -12.96 -10.32
C LEU A 89 -6.57 -14.09 -11.33
N GLY A 90 -7.51 -14.99 -11.02
CA GLY A 90 -7.82 -16.15 -11.84
C GLY A 90 -8.29 -15.82 -13.27
N THR A 91 -8.69 -14.57 -13.52
CA THR A 91 -9.04 -14.01 -14.83
C THR A 91 -8.36 -12.66 -14.98
N LEU A 92 -7.40 -12.56 -15.89
CA LEU A 92 -6.70 -11.32 -16.18
C LEU A 92 -6.99 -10.95 -17.63
N ASP A 93 -7.91 -10.00 -17.81
CA ASP A 93 -8.23 -9.44 -19.11
C ASP A 93 -7.42 -8.16 -19.34
N LYS A 94 -7.09 -7.88 -20.61
CA LYS A 94 -6.31 -6.71 -21.01
C LYS A 94 -6.96 -5.39 -20.59
N THR A 95 -8.29 -5.31 -20.62
CA THR A 95 -9.01 -4.12 -20.15
C THR A 95 -8.86 -3.93 -18.64
N GLN A 96 -9.12 -4.98 -17.87
CA GLN A 96 -8.97 -4.98 -16.41
C GLN A 96 -7.52 -4.67 -15.98
N LEU A 97 -6.53 -5.18 -16.70
CA LEU A 97 -5.13 -4.88 -16.44
C LEU A 97 -4.82 -3.41 -16.70
N ARG A 98 -5.30 -2.84 -17.82
CA ARG A 98 -5.14 -1.42 -18.12
C ARG A 98 -5.81 -0.56 -17.07
N ASP A 99 -7.02 -0.91 -16.64
CA ASP A 99 -7.73 -0.21 -15.57
C ASP A 99 -6.96 -0.30 -14.24
N ALA A 100 -6.35 -1.43 -13.93
CA ALA A 100 -5.51 -1.59 -12.74
C ALA A 100 -4.23 -0.74 -12.80
N PHE A 101 -3.65 -0.56 -13.99
CA PHE A 101 -2.50 0.33 -14.21
C PHE A 101 -2.88 1.81 -14.17
N LEU A 102 -4.09 2.16 -14.64
CA LEU A 102 -4.62 3.53 -14.60
C LEU A 102 -5.22 3.89 -13.25
N ALA A 103 -5.57 2.90 -12.43
CA ALA A 103 -6.01 3.13 -11.07
C ALA A 103 -4.93 3.90 -10.32
N LYS A 104 -5.28 5.10 -9.82
CA LYS A 104 -4.34 5.91 -9.05
C LYS A 104 -3.76 5.08 -7.90
N GLU A 105 -2.46 5.24 -7.68
CA GLU A 105 -1.79 4.79 -6.45
C GLU A 105 -2.52 5.44 -5.26
N CYS A 106 -2.71 4.66 -4.20
CA CYS A 106 -3.24 5.21 -2.97
C CYS A 106 -2.23 6.19 -2.37
N ASP A 107 -2.57 7.48 -2.29
CA ASP A 107 -1.72 8.55 -1.76
C ASP A 107 -1.13 8.26 -0.36
N PHE A 108 -1.75 7.36 0.41
CA PHE A 108 -1.32 7.02 1.76
C PHE A 108 -0.43 5.78 1.86
N CYS A 109 -0.68 4.73 1.07
CA CYS A 109 0.07 3.47 1.19
C CYS A 109 0.83 3.07 -0.07
N GLY A 110 0.75 3.84 -1.15
CA GLY A 110 1.42 3.58 -2.43
C GLY A 110 0.92 2.33 -3.17
N LEU A 111 -0.09 1.64 -2.64
CA LEU A 111 -0.67 0.46 -3.27
C LEU A 111 -1.75 0.87 -4.28
N LEU A 112 -1.71 0.23 -5.45
CA LEU A 112 -2.68 0.41 -6.53
C LEU A 112 -4.02 -0.25 -6.18
N GLY A 113 -5.10 0.20 -6.85
CA GLY A 113 -6.41 -0.44 -6.79
C GLY A 113 -7.36 0.03 -5.68
N HIS A 114 -7.00 1.04 -4.89
CA HIS A 114 -7.94 1.68 -3.96
C HIS A 114 -7.58 3.15 -3.69
N THR A 115 -8.60 3.96 -3.38
CA THR A 115 -8.45 5.36 -2.98
C THR A 115 -8.12 5.47 -1.48
N GLN A 116 -7.52 6.59 -1.06
CA GLN A 116 -7.11 6.82 0.34
C GLN A 116 -8.23 6.54 1.36
N ASN A 117 -9.48 6.93 1.06
CA ASN A 117 -10.64 6.69 1.92
C ASN A 117 -11.02 5.20 2.09
N LYS A 118 -10.57 4.32 1.20
CA LYS A 118 -10.76 2.86 1.25
C LYS A 118 -9.51 2.13 1.74
N CYS A 119 -8.44 2.86 2.07
CA CYS A 119 -7.20 2.26 2.55
C CYS A 119 -7.34 1.80 4.00
N HIS A 120 -7.27 0.50 4.22
CA HIS A 120 -7.38 -0.08 5.57
C HIS A 120 -6.31 0.46 6.53
N ARG A 121 -5.07 0.65 6.04
CA ARG A 121 -3.96 1.22 6.83
C ARG A 121 -4.21 2.69 7.19
N TYR A 122 -4.78 3.47 6.27
CA TYR A 122 -5.14 4.88 6.51
C TYR A 122 -6.27 4.98 7.55
N ILE A 123 -7.32 4.15 7.40
CA ILE A 123 -8.46 4.13 8.30
C ILE A 123 -8.01 3.77 9.72
N ALA A 124 -7.20 2.72 9.87
CA ALA A 124 -6.65 2.30 11.17
C ALA A 124 -5.79 3.40 11.81
N SER A 125 -4.89 4.02 11.03
CA SER A 125 -4.03 5.12 11.52
C SER A 125 -4.86 6.32 11.97
N ARG A 126 -5.91 6.67 11.21
CA ARG A 126 -6.82 7.77 11.55
C ARG A 126 -7.60 7.48 12.83
N GLN A 127 -8.08 6.25 13.01
CA GLN A 127 -8.79 5.85 14.24
C GLN A 127 -7.87 5.91 15.47
N GLN A 128 -6.64 5.39 15.36
CA GLN A 128 -5.66 5.46 16.45
C GLN A 128 -5.29 6.89 16.83
N ALA A 129 -5.13 7.79 15.85
CA ALA A 129 -4.87 9.21 16.12
C ALA A 129 -6.04 9.88 16.84
N VAL A 130 -7.29 9.57 16.45
CA VAL A 130 -8.51 10.09 17.10
C VAL A 130 -8.65 9.57 18.54
N GLU A 131 -8.39 8.28 18.77
CA GLU A 131 -8.40 7.69 20.12
C GLU A 131 -7.28 8.25 21.00
N GLY A 132 -6.08 8.40 20.44
CA GLY A 132 -4.95 9.05 21.12
C GLY A 132 -5.26 10.49 21.54
N ALA A 133 -5.91 11.27 20.67
CA ALA A 133 -6.36 12.63 21.00
C ALA A 133 -7.42 12.65 22.11
N LYS A 134 -8.41 11.75 22.06
CA LYS A 134 -9.42 11.61 23.12
C LYS A 134 -8.80 11.23 24.46
N ASN A 135 -7.83 10.33 24.46
CA ASN A 135 -7.14 9.89 25.68
C ASN A 135 -6.25 11.02 26.26
N ARG A 136 -5.59 11.82 25.42
CA ARG A 136 -4.85 13.02 25.87
C ARG A 136 -5.78 14.07 26.49
N TYR A 137 -6.93 14.35 25.87
CA TYR A 137 -7.91 15.28 26.42
C TYR A 137 -8.43 14.83 27.81
N LYS A 138 -8.72 13.52 27.97
CA LYS A 138 -9.12 12.95 29.26
C LYS A 138 -8.04 13.06 30.34
N CYS A 139 -6.76 12.92 29.98
CA CYS A 139 -5.65 13.04 30.92
C CYS A 139 -5.37 14.50 31.30
N GLY A 140 -5.47 15.43 30.34
CA GLY A 140 -5.31 16.88 30.56
C GLY A 140 -6.36 17.48 31.50
N ASN A 141 -7.64 17.12 31.32
CA ASN A 141 -8.70 17.56 32.24
C ASN A 141 -8.56 17.00 33.67
N LYS A 142 -7.92 15.83 33.83
CA LYS A 142 -7.68 15.22 35.15
C LYS A 142 -6.52 15.89 35.89
N ALA A 143 -5.54 16.44 35.17
CA ALA A 143 -4.42 17.18 35.77
C ALA A 143 -4.81 18.59 36.23
N GLN A 144 -5.76 19.26 35.57
CA GLN A 144 -6.25 20.58 35.99
C GLN A 144 -7.20 20.55 37.21
N ALA A 145 -7.85 19.42 37.49
CA ALA A 145 -8.71 19.28 38.68
C ALA A 145 -7.93 19.12 40.01
N GLY A 146 -6.60 19.00 39.96
CA GLY A 146 -5.75 18.77 41.14
C GLY A 146 -5.03 19.99 41.70
N SER A 147 -5.19 21.19 41.13
CA SER A 147 -4.49 22.40 41.58
C SER A 147 -5.46 23.49 42.01
N SER A 148 -6.09 23.27 43.17
CA SER A 148 -6.75 24.33 43.95
C SER A 148 -6.74 23.89 45.40
N ASN A 149 -5.71 24.25 46.16
CA ASN A 149 -5.86 24.35 47.60
C ASN A 149 -5.22 25.65 48.11
N SER A 150 -6.11 26.52 48.57
CA SER A 150 -5.88 27.81 49.20
C SER A 150 -5.52 27.57 50.68
N GLN A 151 -4.44 28.16 51.18
CA GLN A 151 -4.24 28.31 52.62
C GLN A 151 -4.67 29.72 53.05
N ASN A 152 -5.55 29.74 54.05
CA ASN A 152 -6.32 30.88 54.51
C ASN A 152 -5.79 31.43 55.85
N THR A 153 -5.78 32.76 55.95
CA THR A 153 -6.00 33.65 57.13
C THR A 153 -5.08 33.67 58.36
N SER A 154 -4.67 34.90 58.74
CA SER A 154 -5.13 35.52 60.00
C SER A 154 -5.02 37.06 60.07
N GLN A 155 -6.16 37.68 60.39
CA GLN A 155 -6.45 38.82 61.31
C GLN A 155 -5.96 40.27 61.04
N GLN A 156 -6.91 41.10 60.56
CA GLN A 156 -7.46 42.41 61.02
C GLN A 156 -6.60 43.56 61.67
N PRO A 157 -7.11 44.83 61.79
CA PRO A 157 -6.64 46.00 61.02
C PRO A 157 -6.05 47.16 61.88
N LYS A 158 -5.37 48.17 61.26
CA LYS A 158 -5.45 49.63 61.61
C LYS A 158 -4.49 50.55 60.79
N SER A 159 -5.08 51.66 60.32
CA SER A 159 -4.57 53.04 60.07
C SER A 159 -3.36 53.35 59.16
N SER A 160 -3.63 54.24 58.18
CA SER A 160 -2.76 55.02 57.25
C SER A 160 -1.75 55.97 57.97
N PRO A 161 -0.94 56.83 57.28
CA PRO A 161 -0.79 57.08 55.82
C PRO A 161 0.66 57.34 55.30
N ASN A 162 0.74 57.63 53.99
CA ASN A 162 1.61 58.60 53.31
C ASN A 162 2.99 58.21 52.71
N ASN A 163 3.04 58.36 51.38
CA ASN A 163 3.90 59.28 50.61
C ASN A 163 5.08 58.71 49.77
N ALA A 164 5.19 59.33 48.59
CA ALA A 164 6.37 59.62 47.78
C ALA A 164 6.79 58.64 46.66
N ASN A 165 6.27 58.96 45.47
CA ASN A 165 7.02 59.45 44.29
C ASN A 165 7.99 58.56 43.49
N SER A 166 7.96 58.92 42.19
CA SER A 166 8.93 58.73 41.10
C SER A 166 8.71 57.47 40.26
N SER A 167 7.98 57.51 39.14
CA SER A 167 8.23 58.20 37.85
C SER A 167 9.63 57.95 37.27
N THR A 168 9.67 57.22 36.14
CA THR A 168 10.44 57.49 34.91
C THR A 168 10.13 56.37 33.90
N VAL A 169 9.40 56.62 32.79
CA VAL A 169 9.87 57.08 31.46
C VAL A 169 10.71 55.99 30.76
N VAL A 170 10.12 55.21 29.84
CA VAL A 170 10.14 55.34 28.35
C VAL A 170 11.54 55.29 27.73
N THR A 171 11.74 54.37 26.77
CA THR A 171 12.41 54.46 25.43
C THR A 171 12.93 53.06 25.06
N GLU A 172 12.38 52.36 24.07
CA GLU A 172 12.69 52.41 22.62
C GLU A 172 14.19 52.23 22.29
N SER A 173 14.53 51.21 21.51
CA SER A 173 15.22 51.35 20.21
C SER A 173 15.86 50.04 19.71
N ALA A 174 15.70 49.89 18.40
CA ALA A 174 16.19 48.85 17.51
C ALA A 174 17.72 48.73 17.42
N GLY A 175 18.15 47.55 16.94
CA GLY A 175 19.10 47.48 15.83
C GLY A 175 20.56 47.25 16.18
N ASN A 176 21.11 46.15 15.64
CA ASN A 176 22.38 46.04 14.90
C ASN A 176 22.76 44.56 14.90
N ALA A 177 22.77 43.89 13.75
CA ALA A 177 23.75 43.92 12.63
C ALA A 177 24.57 42.63 12.67
#